data_AF-A0A4V1SLQ3-F1
#
_entry.id   AF-A0A4V1SLQ3-F1
#
_cell.length_a   1.000
_cell.length_b   1.000
_cell.length_c   1.000
_cell.angle_alpha   90.00
_cell.angle_beta   90.00
_cell.angle_gamma   90.00
#
_symmetry.space_group_name_H-M   'P 1'
#
loop_
_entity.id
_entity.type
_entity.pdbx_description
1 polymer ?
#
loop_
_entity_poly.entity_id
_entity_poly.type
_entity_poly.pdbx_seq_one_letter_code
_entity_poly.pdbx_strand_id
1 'polypeptide(L)'
;DKVLFGMLKDLRKKVAKEKNLPPYIIFQDPSMEEMAIKYPITQQELSQITGVSASKGIRYGKPFIDLITKYVEENDITRPDDFVVKSVVNRSAQKVYIIQNIDRKLSLEDIARGKGLTMTEVLQELENIVYSGTKLNLDYYINEVLDVEYQGEVFDYFRTAESDDLEKALSELGNDVYSLEEIQLMRIKFISEMAN
;
A
#
# COMPACT_ATOMS: atom_id res chain seq x y z
N ASP A 1 0.51 13.85 -20.68
CA ASP A 1 1.96 14.00 -20.95
C ASP A 1 2.22 14.06 -22.46
N LYS A 2 2.95 15.08 -22.94
CA LYS A 2 3.24 15.25 -24.38
C LYS A 2 4.32 14.29 -24.90
N VAL A 3 5.28 13.90 -24.07
CA VAL A 3 6.39 13.01 -24.43
C VAL A 3 5.86 11.59 -24.59
N LEU A 4 5.15 11.08 -23.58
CA LEU A 4 4.51 9.76 -23.64
C LEU A 4 3.53 9.66 -24.81
N PHE A 5 2.72 10.70 -25.04
CA PHE A 5 1.80 10.72 -26.18
C PHE A 5 2.51 10.60 -27.53
N GLY A 6 3.68 11.24 -27.69
CA GLY A 6 4.53 11.07 -28.86
C GLY A 6 5.01 9.62 -29.03
N MET A 7 5.55 9.04 -27.95
CA MET A 7 6.03 7.64 -27.94
C MET A 7 4.91 6.65 -28.28
N LEU A 8 3.71 6.88 -27.72
CA LEU A 8 2.51 6.09 -27.99
C LEU A 8 2.10 6.19 -29.48
N LYS A 9 2.16 7.39 -30.10
CA LYS A 9 1.87 7.56 -31.54
C LYS A 9 2.84 6.76 -32.42
N ASP A 10 4.11 6.75 -32.07
CA ASP A 10 5.13 6.01 -32.82
C ASP A 10 4.96 4.50 -32.66
N LEU A 11 4.67 4.03 -31.45
CA LEU A 11 4.33 2.63 -31.20
C LEU A 11 3.09 2.21 -31.99
N ARG A 12 2.03 3.03 -32.02
CA ARG A 12 0.82 2.75 -32.80
C ARG A 12 1.12 2.58 -34.28
N LYS A 13 1.95 3.43 -34.87
CA LYS A 13 2.37 3.29 -36.28
C LYS A 13 3.12 1.98 -36.51
N LYS A 14 4.00 1.60 -35.59
CA LYS A 14 4.75 0.34 -35.66
C LYS A 14 3.82 -0.88 -35.62
N VAL A 15 2.93 -0.96 -34.62
CA VAL A 15 1.96 -2.05 -34.47
C VAL A 15 1.02 -2.13 -35.67
N ALA A 16 0.55 -0.99 -36.15
CA ALA A 16 -0.31 -0.90 -37.32
C ALA A 16 0.36 -1.45 -38.59
N LYS A 17 1.64 -1.10 -38.81
CA LYS A 17 2.45 -1.63 -39.91
C LYS A 17 2.64 -3.15 -39.81
N GLU A 18 2.97 -3.65 -38.62
CA GLU A 18 3.14 -5.09 -38.37
C GLU A 18 1.85 -5.89 -38.63
N LYS A 19 0.69 -5.30 -38.35
CA LYS A 19 -0.62 -5.94 -38.57
C LYS A 19 -1.24 -5.62 -39.93
N ASN A 20 -0.57 -4.81 -40.76
CA ASN A 20 -1.09 -4.30 -42.04
C ASN A 20 -2.46 -3.63 -41.91
N LEU A 21 -2.63 -2.79 -40.89
CA LEU A 21 -3.86 -2.04 -40.60
C LEU A 21 -3.58 -0.54 -40.56
N PRO A 22 -4.57 0.33 -40.85
CA PRO A 22 -4.48 1.76 -40.57
C PRO A 22 -4.28 2.04 -39.06
N PRO A 23 -3.42 3.02 -38.66
CA PRO A 23 -3.09 3.27 -37.25
C PRO A 23 -4.28 3.49 -36.32
N TYR A 24 -5.31 4.20 -36.78
CA TYR A 24 -6.49 4.51 -35.97
C TYR A 24 -7.35 3.27 -35.64
N ILE A 25 -7.17 2.14 -36.34
CA ILE A 25 -7.85 0.88 -36.03
C ILE A 25 -7.34 0.30 -34.70
N ILE A 26 -6.05 0.48 -34.42
CA ILE A 26 -5.40 -0.01 -33.20
C ILE A 26 -5.99 0.73 -31.98
N PHE A 27 -5.73 2.03 -31.88
CA PHE A 27 -6.32 2.94 -30.89
C PHE A 27 -6.54 4.32 -31.52
N GLN A 28 -7.66 4.96 -31.20
CA GLN A 28 -7.96 6.32 -31.66
C GLN A 28 -7.19 7.35 -30.82
N ASP A 29 -7.00 8.56 -31.35
CA ASP A 29 -6.26 9.63 -30.65
C ASP A 29 -6.84 9.94 -29.25
N PRO A 30 -8.17 10.02 -29.02
CA PRO A 30 -8.71 10.23 -27.67
C PRO A 30 -8.31 9.16 -26.66
N SER A 31 -8.30 7.88 -27.06
CA SER A 31 -7.84 6.78 -26.19
C SER A 31 -6.37 6.92 -25.84
N MET A 32 -5.56 7.37 -26.80
CA MET A 32 -4.11 7.55 -26.63
C MET A 32 -3.77 8.76 -25.76
N GLU A 33 -4.54 9.83 -25.87
CA GLU A 33 -4.46 11.00 -25.00
C GLU A 33 -4.81 10.59 -23.56
N GLU A 34 -5.89 9.83 -23.37
CA GLU A 34 -6.30 9.33 -22.07
C GLU A 34 -5.25 8.39 -21.46
N MET A 35 -4.63 7.50 -22.24
CA MET A 35 -3.49 6.67 -21.80
C MET A 35 -2.30 7.52 -21.31
N ALA A 36 -2.02 8.65 -21.97
CA ALA A 36 -0.96 9.57 -21.59
C ALA A 36 -1.31 10.46 -20.38
N ILE A 37 -2.53 10.33 -19.84
CA ILE A 37 -3.00 11.01 -18.62
C ILE A 37 -3.10 10.00 -17.46
N LYS A 38 -3.66 8.82 -17.72
CA LYS A 38 -3.92 7.79 -16.69
C LYS A 38 -2.77 6.80 -16.48
N TYR A 39 -1.89 6.65 -17.47
CA TYR A 39 -0.76 5.71 -17.43
C TYR A 39 -1.17 4.27 -17.09
N PRO A 40 -2.04 3.60 -17.86
CA PRO A 40 -2.42 2.22 -17.59
C PRO A 40 -1.22 1.28 -17.76
N ILE A 41 -0.87 0.52 -16.71
CA ILE A 41 0.21 -0.48 -16.69
C ILE A 41 -0.33 -1.92 -16.57
N THR A 42 -1.64 -2.08 -16.43
CA THR A 42 -2.27 -3.40 -16.42
C THR A 42 -3.34 -3.53 -17.51
N GLN A 43 -3.67 -4.78 -17.85
CA GLN A 43 -4.73 -5.06 -18.82
C GLN A 43 -6.10 -4.55 -18.36
N GLN A 44 -6.35 -4.57 -17.04
CA GLN A 44 -7.59 -4.10 -16.43
C GLN A 44 -7.71 -2.58 -16.56
N GLU A 45 -6.66 -1.83 -16.18
CA GLU A 45 -6.64 -0.37 -16.32
C GLU A 45 -6.76 0.05 -17.79
N LEU A 46 -6.07 -0.64 -18.70
CA LEU A 46 -6.18 -0.37 -20.14
C LEU A 46 -7.61 -0.57 -20.64
N SER A 47 -8.36 -1.54 -20.10
CA SER A 47 -9.76 -1.79 -20.47
C SER A 47 -10.73 -0.72 -19.96
N GLN A 48 -10.31 0.12 -19.01
CA GLN A 48 -11.10 1.25 -18.51
C GLN A 48 -10.90 2.53 -19.33
N ILE A 49 -9.97 2.53 -20.29
CA ILE A 49 -9.75 3.65 -21.20
C ILE A 49 -10.88 3.74 -22.22
N THR A 50 -11.39 4.95 -22.41
CA THR A 50 -12.49 5.22 -23.34
C THR A 50 -12.07 4.86 -24.77
N GLY A 51 -12.88 4.04 -25.45
CA GLY A 51 -12.60 3.57 -26.81
C GLY A 51 -11.71 2.32 -26.91
N VAL A 52 -11.26 1.77 -25.78
CA VAL A 52 -10.60 0.46 -25.71
C VAL A 52 -11.63 -0.62 -25.42
N SER A 53 -12.06 -1.35 -26.46
CA SER A 53 -12.88 -2.56 -26.25
C SER A 53 -12.04 -3.72 -25.72
N ALA A 54 -12.66 -4.65 -24.99
CA ALA A 54 -11.99 -5.85 -24.47
C ALA A 54 -11.16 -6.60 -25.54
N SER A 55 -11.74 -6.78 -26.73
CA SER A 55 -11.06 -7.43 -27.86
C SER A 55 -9.83 -6.67 -28.35
N LYS A 56 -9.86 -5.32 -28.37
CA LYS A 56 -8.72 -4.49 -28.75
C LYS A 56 -7.64 -4.50 -27.67
N GLY A 57 -8.05 -4.39 -26.42
CA GLY A 57 -7.16 -4.49 -25.26
C GLY A 57 -6.35 -5.78 -25.30
N ILE A 58 -7.00 -6.92 -25.52
CA ILE A 58 -6.32 -8.22 -25.59
C ILE A 58 -5.41 -8.32 -26.83
N ARG A 59 -5.87 -7.86 -28.01
CA ARG A 59 -5.11 -8.04 -29.26
C ARG A 59 -3.93 -7.09 -29.41
N TYR A 60 -4.04 -5.88 -28.89
CA TYR A 60 -3.08 -4.80 -29.17
C TYR A 60 -2.53 -4.14 -27.92
N GLY A 61 -3.07 -4.41 -26.73
CA GLY A 61 -2.76 -3.65 -25.52
C GLY A 61 -1.37 -3.90 -24.94
N LYS A 62 -0.87 -5.14 -25.01
CA LYS A 62 0.40 -5.53 -24.34
C LYS A 62 1.59 -4.60 -24.67
N PRO A 63 1.92 -4.31 -25.94
CA PRO A 63 3.04 -3.40 -26.25
C PRO A 63 2.87 -1.99 -25.70
N PHE A 64 1.64 -1.51 -25.58
CA PHE A 64 1.35 -0.17 -25.05
C PHE A 64 1.51 -0.14 -23.54
N ILE A 65 0.99 -1.16 -22.86
CA ILE A 65 1.20 -1.37 -21.43
C ILE A 65 2.70 -1.44 -21.12
N ASP A 66 3.47 -2.24 -21.85
CA ASP A 66 4.91 -2.39 -21.62
C ASP A 66 5.66 -1.04 -21.80
N LEU A 67 5.29 -0.26 -22.83
CA LEU A 67 5.85 1.08 -23.06
C LEU A 67 5.51 2.06 -21.93
N ILE A 68 4.25 2.09 -21.50
CA ILE A 68 3.78 2.99 -20.43
C ILE A 68 4.44 2.61 -19.10
N THR A 69 4.53 1.31 -18.80
CA THR A 69 5.19 0.79 -17.59
C THR A 69 6.63 1.25 -17.53
N LYS A 70 7.39 1.02 -18.61
CA LYS A 70 8.78 1.46 -18.71
C LYS A 70 8.91 2.99 -18.57
N TYR A 71 8.04 3.75 -19.21
CA TYR A 71 8.07 5.21 -19.14
C TYR A 71 7.79 5.72 -17.71
N VAL A 72 6.86 5.09 -17.01
CA VAL A 72 6.56 5.40 -15.60
C VAL A 72 7.75 5.10 -14.71
N GLU A 73 8.40 3.93 -14.88
CA GLU A 73 9.57 3.52 -14.11
C GLU A 73 10.79 4.41 -14.36
N GLU A 74 11.10 4.75 -15.61
CA GLU A 74 12.29 5.55 -15.97
C GLU A 74 12.18 7.03 -15.57
N ASN A 75 10.97 7.54 -15.35
CA ASN A 75 10.71 8.95 -15.04
C ASN A 75 10.08 9.14 -13.65
N ASP A 76 10.06 8.09 -12.82
CA ASP A 76 9.50 8.09 -11.46
C ASP A 76 8.09 8.72 -11.38
N ILE A 77 7.22 8.39 -12.35
CA ILE A 77 5.90 9.03 -12.47
C ILE A 77 4.94 8.46 -11.43
N THR A 78 4.38 9.35 -10.60
CA THR A 78 3.27 8.99 -9.71
C THR A 78 1.96 8.97 -10.51
N ARG A 79 1.29 7.80 -10.58
CA ARG A 79 0.09 7.62 -11.42
C ARG A 79 -1.20 7.91 -10.65
N PRO A 80 -2.27 8.41 -11.30
CA PRO A 80 -3.57 8.63 -10.63
C PRO A 80 -4.19 7.35 -10.03
N ASP A 81 -4.03 6.21 -10.70
CA ASP A 81 -4.59 4.93 -10.24
C ASP A 81 -3.70 4.22 -9.19
N ASP A 82 -2.47 4.70 -8.98
CA ASP A 82 -1.57 4.18 -7.94
C ASP A 82 -2.13 4.41 -6.53
N PHE A 83 -2.97 5.44 -6.34
CA PHE A 83 -3.67 5.67 -5.07
C PHE A 83 -4.62 4.52 -4.71
N VAL A 84 -5.15 3.78 -5.71
CA VAL A 84 -6.14 2.71 -5.51
C VAL A 84 -5.48 1.32 -5.46
N VAL A 85 -4.41 1.08 -6.22
CA VAL A 85 -3.80 -0.26 -6.37
C VAL A 85 -2.56 -0.50 -5.49
N LYS A 86 -1.73 0.52 -5.20
CA LYS A 86 -0.56 0.35 -4.28
C LYS A 86 -0.98 -0.07 -2.87
N SER A 87 -2.21 0.25 -2.47
CA SER A 87 -2.75 -0.04 -1.14
C SER A 87 -3.16 -1.51 -0.91
N VAL A 88 -3.25 -2.37 -1.93
CA VAL A 88 -3.71 -3.76 -1.73
C VAL A 88 -2.59 -4.79 -1.92
N VAL A 89 -1.74 -4.61 -2.93
CA VAL A 89 -0.68 -5.57 -3.26
C VAL A 89 0.56 -5.39 -2.37
N ASN A 90 0.99 -4.15 -2.12
CA ASN A 90 2.15 -3.89 -1.26
C ASN A 90 1.81 -4.14 0.22
N ARG A 91 0.57 -3.80 0.64
CA ARG A 91 0.09 -4.13 2.00
C ARG A 91 0.15 -5.64 2.28
N SER A 92 -0.17 -6.51 1.33
CA SER A 92 -0.13 -7.96 1.57
C SER A 92 1.29 -8.50 1.77
N ALA A 93 2.26 -8.06 0.95
CA ALA A 93 3.66 -8.48 1.09
C ALA A 93 4.35 -7.85 2.31
N GLN A 94 4.03 -6.59 2.61
CA GLN A 94 4.52 -5.88 3.79
C GLN A 94 3.95 -6.48 5.08
N LYS A 95 2.66 -6.82 5.12
CA LYS A 95 2.04 -7.53 6.25
C LYS A 95 2.69 -8.88 6.49
N VAL A 96 2.88 -9.69 5.44
CA VAL A 96 3.58 -10.99 5.57
C VAL A 96 5.01 -10.80 6.09
N TYR A 97 5.73 -9.79 5.59
CA TYR A 97 7.06 -9.46 6.09
C TYR A 97 7.05 -9.07 7.57
N ILE A 98 6.12 -8.20 8.00
CA ILE A 98 6.01 -7.79 9.40
C ILE A 98 5.68 -9.01 10.27
N ILE A 99 4.64 -9.78 9.95
CA ILE A 99 4.24 -10.99 10.70
C ILE A 99 5.41 -11.95 10.87
N GLN A 100 6.11 -12.29 9.78
CA GLN A 100 7.24 -13.22 9.82
C GLN A 100 8.41 -12.72 10.69
N ASN A 101 8.65 -11.41 10.75
CA ASN A 101 9.75 -10.88 11.55
C ASN A 101 9.34 -10.67 13.02
N ILE A 102 8.06 -10.42 13.30
CA ILE A 102 7.49 -10.50 14.65
C ILE A 102 7.62 -11.93 15.20
N ASP A 103 7.28 -12.96 14.41
CA ASP A 103 7.43 -14.36 14.80
C ASP A 103 8.89 -14.74 15.10
N ARG A 104 9.83 -14.09 14.41
CA ARG A 104 11.28 -14.22 14.61
C ARG A 104 11.82 -13.32 15.72
N LYS A 105 10.96 -12.52 16.36
CA LYS A 105 11.28 -11.60 17.45
C LYS A 105 12.32 -10.54 17.08
N LEU A 106 12.29 -10.04 15.84
CA LEU A 106 13.09 -8.87 15.47
C LEU A 106 12.50 -7.61 16.11
N SER A 107 13.34 -6.64 16.48
CA SER A 107 12.87 -5.35 17.00
C SER A 107 12.06 -4.59 15.95
N LEU A 108 11.17 -3.71 16.38
CA LEU A 108 10.35 -2.95 15.43
C LEU A 108 11.20 -1.99 14.58
N GLU A 109 12.31 -1.49 15.10
CA GLU A 109 13.28 -0.67 14.38
C GLU A 109 13.97 -1.46 13.26
N ASP A 110 14.31 -2.72 13.51
CA ASP A 110 14.91 -3.61 12.50
C ASP A 110 13.92 -3.93 11.39
N ILE A 111 12.66 -4.19 11.76
CA ILE A 111 11.57 -4.40 10.82
C ILE A 111 11.39 -3.16 9.95
N ALA A 112 11.36 -1.97 10.57
CA ALA A 112 11.25 -0.69 9.88
C ALA A 112 12.41 -0.49 8.89
N ARG A 113 13.65 -0.63 9.36
CA ARG A 113 14.87 -0.48 8.53
C ARG A 113 14.91 -1.44 7.35
N GLY A 114 14.51 -2.69 7.53
CA GLY A 114 14.54 -3.70 6.47
C GLY A 114 13.61 -3.40 5.29
N LYS A 115 12.67 -2.46 5.44
CA LYS A 115 11.77 -1.98 4.38
C LYS A 115 11.82 -0.47 4.14
N GLY A 116 12.69 0.26 4.82
CA GLY A 116 12.77 1.71 4.73
C GLY A 116 11.52 2.42 5.25
N LEU A 117 10.87 1.83 6.26
CA LEU A 117 9.67 2.38 6.90
C LEU A 117 10.07 3.23 8.12
N THR A 118 9.18 4.14 8.51
CA THR A 118 9.19 4.83 9.80
C THR A 118 8.51 3.98 10.89
N MET A 119 8.75 4.31 12.16
CA MET A 119 8.09 3.61 13.27
C MET A 119 6.57 3.76 13.21
N THR A 120 6.08 4.97 12.93
CA THR A 120 4.65 5.25 12.75
C THR A 120 4.02 4.37 11.67
N GLU A 121 4.71 4.14 10.55
CA GLU A 121 4.21 3.25 9.49
C GLU A 121 4.19 1.78 9.91
N VAL A 122 5.17 1.34 10.71
CA VAL A 122 5.18 -0.03 11.27
C VAL A 122 4.03 -0.22 12.26
N LEU A 123 3.81 0.73 13.18
CA LEU A 123 2.71 0.68 14.16
C LEU A 123 1.35 0.68 13.44
N GLN A 124 1.17 1.51 12.42
CA GLN A 124 -0.06 1.54 11.64
C GLN A 124 -0.33 0.23 10.90
N GLU A 125 0.71 -0.44 10.39
CA GLU A 125 0.55 -1.76 9.76
C GLU A 125 0.28 -2.87 10.78
N LEU A 126 0.89 -2.83 11.97
CA LEU A 126 0.59 -3.76 13.05
C LEU A 126 -0.89 -3.69 13.47
N GLU A 127 -1.46 -2.50 13.58
CA GLU A 127 -2.90 -2.30 13.79
C GLU A 127 -3.73 -2.94 12.69
N ASN A 128 -3.40 -2.65 11.42
CA ASN A 128 -4.10 -3.21 10.27
C ASN A 128 -4.04 -4.74 10.22
N ILE A 129 -2.99 -5.36 10.77
CA ILE A 129 -2.85 -6.81 10.88
C ILE A 129 -3.76 -7.34 11.98
N VAL A 130 -3.73 -6.73 13.16
CA VAL A 130 -4.53 -7.15 14.31
C VAL A 130 -6.03 -6.96 14.06
N TYR A 131 -6.46 -5.82 13.50
CA TYR A 131 -7.86 -5.59 13.11
C TYR A 131 -8.35 -6.53 12.00
N SER A 132 -7.44 -7.16 11.25
CA SER A 132 -7.81 -8.20 10.29
C SER A 132 -8.00 -9.60 10.91
N GLY A 133 -7.85 -9.73 12.23
CA GLY A 133 -8.00 -11.00 12.96
C GLY A 133 -6.72 -11.83 13.07
N THR A 134 -5.55 -11.25 12.73
CA THR A 134 -4.28 -11.96 12.90
C THR A 134 -3.73 -11.69 14.30
N LYS A 135 -3.47 -12.76 15.05
CA LYS A 135 -2.85 -12.68 16.37
C LYS A 135 -1.36 -12.42 16.24
N LEU A 136 -0.88 -11.39 16.92
CA LEU A 136 0.53 -11.04 17.05
C LEU A 136 0.97 -11.15 18.52
N ASN A 137 2.20 -11.58 18.75
CA ASN A 137 2.84 -11.52 20.06
C ASN A 137 3.95 -10.46 20.01
N LEU A 138 3.73 -9.35 20.72
CA LEU A 138 4.67 -8.23 20.82
C LEU A 138 5.37 -8.17 22.19
N ASP A 139 5.17 -9.16 23.07
CA ASP A 139 5.67 -9.14 24.45
C ASP A 139 7.19 -8.99 24.50
N TYR A 140 7.90 -9.61 23.57
CA TYR A 140 9.36 -9.57 23.53
C TYR A 140 9.88 -8.14 23.34
N TYR A 141 9.17 -7.30 22.60
CA TYR A 141 9.55 -5.91 22.34
C TYR A 141 8.98 -4.99 23.43
N ILE A 142 7.70 -5.16 23.78
CA ILE A 142 7.03 -4.32 24.79
C ILE A 142 7.76 -4.40 26.13
N ASN A 143 8.21 -5.59 26.55
CA ASN A 143 8.96 -5.77 27.79
C ASN A 143 10.35 -5.09 27.79
N GLU A 144 10.88 -4.70 26.63
CA GLU A 144 12.14 -3.95 26.53
C GLU A 144 11.92 -2.43 26.59
N VAL A 145 10.74 -1.96 26.20
CA VAL A 145 10.45 -0.51 26.07
C VAL A 145 9.52 0.03 27.15
N LEU A 146 8.75 -0.83 27.84
CA LEU A 146 7.77 -0.41 28.84
C LEU A 146 7.76 -1.36 30.05
N ASP A 147 7.84 -0.80 31.26
CA ASP A 147 7.79 -1.60 32.49
C ASP A 147 6.44 -2.31 32.66
N VAL A 148 6.48 -3.50 33.28
CA VAL A 148 5.31 -4.38 33.47
C VAL A 148 4.17 -3.69 34.23
N GLU A 149 4.51 -2.81 35.16
CA GLU A 149 3.53 -2.04 35.94
C GLU A 149 2.73 -1.09 35.04
N TYR A 150 3.42 -0.35 34.18
CA TYR A 150 2.82 0.54 33.19
C TYR A 150 2.03 -0.22 32.12
N GLN A 151 2.53 -1.38 31.68
CA GLN A 151 1.77 -2.25 30.78
C GLN A 151 0.42 -2.66 31.39
N GLY A 152 0.41 -3.05 32.66
CA GLY A 152 -0.81 -3.44 33.37
C GLY A 152 -1.84 -2.32 33.42
N GLU A 153 -1.41 -1.10 33.75
CA GLU A 153 -2.28 0.07 33.82
C GLU A 153 -2.96 0.39 32.47
N VAL A 154 -2.19 0.44 31.38
CA VAL A 154 -2.74 0.72 30.04
C VAL A 154 -3.65 -0.42 29.57
N PHE A 155 -3.34 -1.67 29.92
CA PHE A 155 -4.16 -2.82 29.55
C PHE A 155 -5.52 -2.81 30.28
N ASP A 156 -5.52 -2.53 31.58
CA ASP A 156 -6.74 -2.41 32.39
C ASP A 156 -7.62 -1.23 31.94
N TYR A 157 -6.99 -0.13 31.52
CA TYR A 157 -7.69 0.98 30.87
C TYR A 157 -8.50 0.51 29.66
N PHE A 158 -7.86 -0.11 28.66
CA PHE A 158 -8.56 -0.55 27.44
C PHE A 158 -9.62 -1.63 27.71
N ARG A 159 -9.48 -2.40 28.80
CA ARG A 159 -10.50 -3.38 29.21
C ARG A 159 -11.83 -2.75 29.62
N THR A 160 -11.80 -1.51 30.12
CA THR A 160 -12.98 -0.80 30.64
C THR A 160 -13.38 0.41 29.80
N ALA A 161 -12.50 0.87 28.90
CA ALA A 161 -12.76 2.00 28.02
C ALA A 161 -13.92 1.74 27.03
N GLU A 162 -14.69 2.78 26.75
CA GLU A 162 -15.80 2.74 25.78
C GLU A 162 -15.33 2.89 24.32
N SER A 163 -14.06 3.27 24.11
CA SER A 163 -13.45 3.52 22.80
C SER A 163 -11.94 3.26 22.87
N ASP A 164 -11.35 2.90 21.73
CA ASP A 164 -9.92 2.64 21.57
C ASP A 164 -9.13 3.87 21.03
N ASP A 165 -9.68 5.08 21.15
CA ASP A 165 -9.05 6.34 20.73
C ASP A 165 -7.75 6.64 21.51
N LEU A 166 -6.64 6.87 20.79
CA LEU A 166 -5.32 7.04 21.40
C LEU A 166 -5.16 8.37 22.14
N GLU A 167 -5.66 9.46 21.57
CA GLU A 167 -5.49 10.80 22.15
C GLU A 167 -6.28 10.90 23.46
N LYS A 168 -7.49 10.31 23.49
CA LYS A 168 -8.28 10.18 24.70
C LYS A 168 -7.57 9.30 25.74
N ALA A 169 -7.05 8.13 25.34
CA ALA A 169 -6.34 7.24 26.23
C ALA A 169 -5.10 7.92 26.85
N LEU A 170 -4.31 8.60 26.01
CA LEU A 170 -3.13 9.35 26.44
C LEU A 170 -3.49 10.46 27.42
N SER A 171 -4.54 11.23 27.13
CA SER A 171 -5.03 12.29 28.02
C SER A 171 -5.55 11.78 29.37
N GLU A 172 -6.09 10.55 29.42
CA GLU A 172 -6.63 9.95 30.65
C GLU A 172 -5.55 9.24 31.47
N LEU A 173 -4.55 8.64 30.82
CA LEU A 173 -3.43 7.93 31.44
C LEU A 173 -2.26 8.85 31.84
N GLY A 174 -2.14 10.02 31.20
CA GLY A 174 -1.14 11.04 31.51
C GLY A 174 -0.05 11.15 30.45
N ASN A 175 -0.05 12.29 29.75
CA ASN A 175 0.92 12.62 28.70
C ASN A 175 2.37 12.78 29.20
N ASP A 176 2.56 12.90 30.52
CA ASP A 176 3.86 12.99 31.18
C ASP A 176 4.43 11.62 31.58
N VAL A 177 3.58 10.58 31.60
CA VAL A 177 3.95 9.21 31.95
C VAL A 177 4.15 8.37 30.69
N TYR A 178 3.26 8.54 29.71
CA TYR A 178 3.23 7.75 28.50
C TYR A 178 3.47 8.60 27.26
N SER A 179 4.10 8.01 26.25
CA SER A 179 4.10 8.50 24.88
C SER A 179 2.93 7.93 24.08
N LEU A 180 2.54 8.62 23.01
CA LEU A 180 1.52 8.13 22.10
C LEU A 180 1.89 6.76 21.50
N GLU A 181 3.18 6.53 21.23
CA GLU A 181 3.68 5.26 20.68
C GLU A 181 3.55 4.10 21.67
N GLU A 182 3.80 4.33 22.97
CA GLU A 182 3.62 3.31 24.02
C GLU A 182 2.14 2.94 24.21
N ILE A 183 1.24 3.94 24.24
CA ILE A 183 -0.20 3.70 24.30
C ILE A 183 -0.66 2.93 23.05
N GLN A 184 -0.15 3.30 21.88
CA GLN A 184 -0.46 2.62 20.61
C GLN A 184 -0.01 1.15 20.63
N LEU A 185 1.21 0.86 21.10
CA LEU A 185 1.74 -0.50 21.24
C LEU A 185 0.88 -1.35 22.18
N MET A 186 0.51 -0.79 23.34
CA MET A 186 -0.33 -1.48 24.32
C MET A 186 -1.74 -1.73 23.78
N ARG A 187 -2.31 -0.79 23.02
CA ARG A 187 -3.58 -0.99 22.33
C ARG A 187 -3.51 -2.14 21.31
N ILE A 188 -2.46 -2.19 20.50
CA ILE A 188 -2.24 -3.27 19.51
C ILE A 188 -2.18 -4.63 20.23
N LYS A 189 -1.43 -4.72 21.33
CA LYS A 189 -1.36 -5.91 22.18
C LYS A 189 -2.75 -6.29 22.72
N PHE A 190 -3.48 -5.34 23.30
CA PHE A 190 -4.81 -5.56 23.84
C PHE A 190 -5.79 -6.12 22.81
N ILE A 191 -5.87 -5.50 21.62
CA ILE A 191 -6.78 -5.95 20.55
C ILE A 191 -6.36 -7.35 20.05
N SER A 192 -5.06 -7.62 19.90
CA SER A 192 -4.55 -8.92 19.46
C SER A 192 -4.92 -10.05 20.43
N GLU A 193 -4.98 -9.77 21.73
CA GLU A 193 -5.35 -10.74 22.76
C GLU A 193 -6.87 -10.89 22.97
N MET A 194 -7.64 -9.81 22.81
CA MET A 194 -9.09 -9.80 23.09
C MET A 194 -9.96 -10.10 21.88
N ALA A 195 -9.51 -9.76 20.67
CA ALA A 195 -10.30 -9.95 19.44
C ALA A 195 -10.18 -11.37 18.84
N ASN A 196 -9.27 -12.21 19.33
CA ASN A 196 -8.99 -13.56 18.80
C ASN A 196 -8.75 -14.65 19.87
#